data_AF-A0A931T0I4-F1
#
_entry.id   AF-A0A931T0I4-F1
#
_cell.length_a   1.000
_cell.length_b   1.000
_cell.length_c   1.000
_cell.angle_alpha   90.00
_cell.angle_beta   90.00
_cell.angle_gamma   90.00
#
_symmetry.space_group_name_H-M   'P 1'
#
loop_
_entity.id
_entity.type
_entity.pdbx_description
1 polymer ?
#
loop_
_entity_poly.entity_id
_entity_poly.type
_entity_poly.pdbx_seq_one_letter_code
_entity_poly.pdbx_strand_id
1 'polypeptide(L)'
;MRRLLELREMIKVESLQLPRPLQHRLLEILETARPWQIPPQPLPEMSRGELIRAIRWRLGTIPLAGAQAAAEFIARHRIRRRPPSSAR
;
A
#
# COMPACT_ATOMS: atom_id res chain seq x y z
N MET A 1 -5.29 12.49 -13.51
CA MET A 1 -6.05 11.31 -13.01
C MET A 1 -5.36 9.97 -13.27
N ARG A 2 -4.90 9.69 -14.50
CA ARG A 2 -4.33 8.38 -14.92
C ARG A 2 -3.27 7.81 -13.97
N ARG A 3 -2.31 8.63 -13.55
CA ARG A 3 -1.22 8.22 -12.64
C ARG A 3 -1.71 7.72 -11.27
N LEU A 4 -2.75 8.33 -10.70
CA LEU A 4 -3.31 7.91 -9.41
C LEU A 4 -3.93 6.52 -9.52
N LEU A 5 -4.65 6.24 -10.60
CA LEU A 5 -5.27 4.94 -10.84
C LEU A 5 -4.21 3.85 -11.04
N GLU A 6 -3.16 4.13 -11.81
CA GLU A 6 -2.02 3.22 -11.98
C GLU A 6 -1.35 2.87 -10.65
N LEU A 7 -1.09 3.86 -9.81
CA LEU A 7 -0.49 3.63 -8.50
C LEU A 7 -1.41 2.82 -7.59
N ARG A 8 -2.71 3.14 -7.56
CA ARG A 8 -3.71 2.38 -6.77
C ARG A 8 -3.74 0.91 -7.19
N GLU A 9 -3.73 0.63 -8.50
CA GLU A 9 -3.74 -0.73 -9.01
C GLU A 9 -2.46 -1.49 -8.66
N MET A 10 -1.31 -0.85 -8.85
CA MET A 10 -0.01 -1.43 -8.46
C MET A 10 0.04 -1.75 -6.95
N ILE A 11 -0.38 -0.80 -6.09
CA ILE A 11 -0.39 -1.01 -4.63
C ILE A 11 -1.35 -2.15 -4.25
N LYS A 12 -2.52 -2.22 -4.90
CA LYS A 12 -3.50 -3.29 -4.67
C LYS A 12 -2.89 -4.67 -4.93
N VAL A 13 -2.12 -4.82 -6.00
CA VAL A 13 -1.50 -6.10 -6.37
C VAL A 13 -0.30 -6.42 -5.47
N GLU A 14 0.62 -5.46 -5.31
CA GLU A 14 1.86 -5.69 -4.57
C GLU A 14 1.64 -5.86 -3.06
N SER A 15 0.63 -5.21 -2.48
CA SER A 15 0.29 -5.37 -1.05
C SER A 15 -0.06 -6.82 -0.67
N LEU A 16 -0.54 -7.63 -1.62
CA LEU A 16 -0.84 -9.06 -1.38
C LEU A 16 0.43 -9.88 -1.13
N GLN A 17 1.55 -9.45 -1.71
CA GLN A 17 2.84 -10.13 -1.59
C GLN A 17 3.62 -9.70 -0.35
N LEU A 18 3.21 -8.63 0.31
CA LEU A 18 3.85 -8.16 1.53
C LEU A 18 3.56 -9.11 2.71
N PRO A 19 4.57 -9.40 3.56
CA PRO A 19 4.36 -9.97 4.88
C PRO A 19 3.41 -9.12 5.74
N ARG A 20 2.68 -9.76 6.67
CA ARG A 20 1.69 -9.10 7.54
C ARG A 20 2.21 -7.83 8.24
N PRO A 21 3.44 -7.81 8.82
CA PRO A 21 3.97 -6.58 9.44
C PRO A 21 4.10 -5.42 8.45
N LEU A 22 4.48 -5.71 7.20
CA LEU A 22 4.61 -4.68 6.15
C LEU A 22 3.25 -4.27 5.59
N GLN A 23 2.26 -5.16 5.58
CA GLN A 23 0.87 -4.77 5.29
C GLN A 23 0.33 -3.80 6.34
N HIS A 24 0.64 -4.03 7.62
CA HIS A 24 0.27 -3.12 8.69
C HIS A 24 0.91 -1.74 8.52
N ARG A 25 2.23 -1.69 8.28
CA ARG A 25 2.94 -0.43 8.00
C ARG A 25 2.43 0.29 6.75
N LEU A 26 2.10 -0.46 5.69
CA LEU A 26 1.47 0.11 4.51
C LEU A 26 0.11 0.73 4.84
N LEU A 27 -0.70 0.05 5.66
CA LEU A 27 -1.99 0.59 6.10
C LEU A 27 -1.82 1.87 6.93
N GLU A 28 -0.83 1.95 7.81
CA GLU A 28 -0.49 3.17 8.56
C GLU A 28 -0.17 4.34 7.62
N ILE A 29 0.69 4.11 6.62
CA ILE A 29 1.04 5.13 5.61
C ILE A 29 -0.23 5.62 4.89
N LEU A 30 -1.09 4.70 4.48
CA LEU A 30 -2.33 5.04 3.81
C LEU A 30 -3.27 5.83 4.74
N GLU A 31 -3.35 5.45 6.01
CA GLU A 31 -4.17 6.14 7.00
C GLU A 31 -3.66 7.57 7.21
N THR A 32 -2.36 7.77 7.45
CA THR A 32 -1.78 9.11 7.65
C THR A 32 -1.91 10.03 6.43
N ALA A 33 -1.93 9.47 5.22
CA ALA A 33 -2.04 10.25 3.99
C ALA A 33 -3.48 10.67 3.64
N ARG A 34 -4.50 10.20 4.38
CA ARG A 34 -5.88 10.64 4.14
C ARG A 34 -6.05 12.10 4.60
N PRO A 35 -6.87 12.88 3.88
CA PRO A 35 -7.18 14.24 4.27
C PRO A 35 -8.20 14.22 5.41
N TRP A 36 -7.76 13.81 6.59
CA TRP A 36 -8.64 13.74 7.74
C TRP A 36 -9.08 15.12 8.21
N GLN A 37 -10.31 15.19 8.67
CA GLN A 37 -10.78 16.30 9.50
C GLN A 37 -10.54 16.02 11.00
N ILE A 38 -10.18 14.78 11.35
CA ILE A 38 -10.02 14.28 12.73
C ILE A 38 -8.68 13.53 12.83
N PRO A 39 -7.91 13.62 13.92
CA PRO A 39 -6.66 12.89 14.05
C PRO A 39 -6.82 11.37 13.77
N PRO A 40 -5.89 10.75 13.03
CA PRO A 40 -5.94 9.33 12.70
C PRO A 40 -5.92 8.49 13.98
N GLN A 41 -6.85 7.54 14.08
CA GLN A 41 -6.90 6.59 15.19
C GLN A 41 -5.88 5.47 14.99
N PRO A 42 -5.36 4.89 16.09
CA PRO A 42 -4.51 3.71 16.00
C PRO A 42 -5.26 2.57 15.30
N LEU A 43 -4.56 1.84 14.44
CA LEU A 43 -5.14 0.69 13.77
C LEU A 43 -5.38 -0.43 14.78
N PRO A 44 -6.59 -1.02 14.82
CA PRO A 44 -6.85 -2.18 15.68
C PRO A 44 -6.06 -3.40 15.19
N GLU A 45 -5.93 -4.41 16.04
CA GLU A 45 -5.39 -5.70 15.61
C GLU A 45 -6.29 -6.31 14.54
N MET A 46 -5.70 -6.60 13.38
CA MET A 46 -6.41 -7.13 12.22
C MET A 46 -5.79 -8.44 11.74
N SER A 47 -6.63 -9.39 11.33
CA SER A 47 -6.21 -10.54 10.55
C SER A 47 -5.65 -10.12 9.19
N ARG A 48 -4.96 -11.04 8.50
CA ARG A 48 -4.40 -10.77 7.16
C ARG A 48 -5.48 -10.36 6.15
N GLY A 49 -6.65 -11.00 6.20
CA GLY A 49 -7.76 -10.69 5.29
C GLY A 49 -8.35 -9.30 5.55
N GLU A 50 -8.44 -8.90 6.83
CA GLU A 50 -8.90 -7.58 7.24
C GLU A 50 -7.91 -6.49 6.82
N LEU A 51 -6.60 -6.71 7.00
CA LEU A 51 -5.57 -5.78 6.53
C LEU A 51 -5.67 -5.53 5.02
N ILE A 52 -5.83 -6.59 4.23
CA ILE A 52 -5.96 -6.45 2.77
C ILE A 52 -7.23 -5.66 2.39
N ARG A 53 -8.36 -5.95 3.05
CA ARG A 53 -9.60 -5.18 2.82
C ARG A 53 -9.42 -3.71 3.22
N ALA A 54 -8.81 -3.45 4.37
CA ALA A 54 -8.56 -2.10 4.85
C ALA A 54 -7.68 -1.32 3.87
N ILE A 55 -6.54 -1.89 3.45
CA ILE A 55 -5.66 -1.30 2.44
C ILE A 55 -6.45 -0.94 1.16
N ARG A 56 -7.22 -1.89 0.62
CA ARG A 56 -8.04 -1.67 -0.58
C ARG A 56 -9.04 -0.53 -0.42
N TRP A 57 -9.73 -0.50 0.71
CA TRP A 57 -10.68 0.57 1.00
C TRP A 57 -9.98 1.93 1.09
N ARG A 58 -8.84 2.01 1.79
CA ARG A 58 -8.09 3.26 1.96
C ARG A 58 -7.55 3.78 0.63
N LEU A 59 -7.08 2.90 -0.26
CA LEU A 59 -6.61 3.27 -1.60
C LEU A 59 -7.63 4.08 -2.39
N GLY A 60 -8.93 3.82 -2.23
CA GLY A 60 -9.99 4.58 -2.91
C GLY A 60 -10.06 6.05 -2.49
N THR A 61 -9.54 6.37 -1.30
CA THR A 61 -9.78 7.65 -0.63
C THR A 61 -8.54 8.52 -0.44
N ILE A 62 -7.35 7.99 -0.73
CA ILE A 62 -6.09 8.74 -0.61
C ILE A 62 -5.81 9.61 -1.84
N PRO A 63 -5.16 10.78 -1.65
CA PRO A 63 -4.69 11.63 -2.73
C PRO A 63 -3.44 11.05 -3.41
N LEU A 64 -3.01 11.68 -4.51
CA LEU A 64 -1.82 11.26 -5.28
C LEU A 64 -0.55 11.18 -4.42
N ALA A 65 -0.30 12.17 -3.57
CA ALA A 65 0.86 12.17 -2.67
C ALA A 65 0.90 10.91 -1.77
N GLY A 66 -0.26 10.54 -1.21
CA GLY A 66 -0.39 9.31 -0.41
C GLY A 66 -0.13 8.04 -1.23
N ALA A 67 -0.59 8.02 -2.49
CA ALA A 67 -0.36 6.89 -3.38
C ALA A 67 1.12 6.77 -3.77
N GLN A 68 1.82 7.89 -3.93
CA GLN A 68 3.27 7.92 -4.19
C GLN A 68 4.05 7.40 -2.99
N ALA A 69 3.77 7.89 -1.78
CA ALA A 69 4.44 7.42 -0.56
C ALA A 69 4.23 5.90 -0.33
N ALA A 70 3.01 5.40 -0.53
CA ALA A 70 2.69 3.98 -0.45
C ALA A 70 3.43 3.15 -1.52
N ALA A 71 3.52 3.67 -2.75
CA ALA A 71 4.26 3.02 -3.83
C ALA A 71 5.76 2.95 -3.55
N GLU A 72 6.36 4.02 -3.03
CA GLU A 72 7.77 4.05 -2.62
C GLU A 72 8.04 3.09 -1.46
N PHE A 73 7.12 3.00 -0.50
CA PHE A 73 7.22 2.01 0.57
C PHE A 73 7.24 0.58 0.01
N ILE A 74 6.31 0.25 -0.89
CA ILE A 74 6.30 -1.05 -1.56
C ILE A 74 7.59 -1.28 -2.33
N ALA A 75 8.06 -0.31 -3.12
CA ALA A 75 9.26 -0.45 -3.93
C ALA A 75 10.51 -0.76 -3.08
N ARG A 76 10.63 -0.14 -1.90
CA ARG A 76 11.72 -0.39 -0.95
C ARG A 76 11.68 -1.79 -0.31
N HIS A 77 10.48 -2.34 -0.14
CA HIS A 77 10.27 -3.61 0.56
C HIS A 77 9.92 -4.77 -0.37
N ARG A 78 9.80 -4.49 -1.67
CA ARG A 78 9.61 -5.51 -2.67
C ARG A 78 10.87 -6.38 -2.64
N ILE A 79 10.70 -7.63 -2.24
CA ILE A 79 11.72 -8.64 -2.45
C ILE A 79 12.01 -8.59 -3.94
N ARG A 80 13.21 -8.16 -4.34
CA ARG A 80 13.64 -8.21 -5.74
C ARG A 80 13.51 -9.67 -6.16
N ARG A 81 12.37 -10.06 -6.74
CA ARG A 81 12.31 -11.25 -7.56
C ARG A 81 13.33 -10.96 -8.65
N ARG A 82 14.46 -11.66 -8.55
CA ARG A 82 15.58 -11.63 -9.49
C ARG A 82 14.97 -11.47 -10.89
N PRO A 83 15.37 -10.45 -11.68
CA PRO A 83 14.92 -10.39 -13.07
C PRO A 83 15.21 -11.76 -13.69
N PRO A 84 14.33 -12.32 -14.52
CA PRO A 84 14.68 -13.52 -15.26
C PRO A 84 16.00 -13.21 -15.95
N SER A 85 17.06 -13.91 -15.54
CA SER A 85 18.38 -13.78 -16.13
C SER A 85 18.16 -13.82 -17.64
N SER A 86 18.54 -12.76 -18.35
CA SER A 86 18.57 -12.79 -19.81
C SER A 86 19.27 -14.08 -20.21
N ALA A 87 18.49 -15.00 -20.78
CA ALA A 87 19.04 -16.14 -21.48
C ALA A 87 19.86 -15.55 -22.63
N ARG A 88 21.13 -15.92 -22.65
CA ARG A 88 22.09 -15.63 -23.72
C ARG A 88 21.58 -16.11 -25.07
#